data_AF-A0A3D4WND6-F1
#
_entry.id   AF-A0A3D4WND6-F1
#
_cell.length_a   1.000
_cell.length_b   1.000
_cell.length_c   1.000
_cell.angle_alpha   90.00
_cell.angle_beta   90.00
_cell.angle_gamma   90.00
#
_symmetry.space_group_name_H-M   'P 1'
#
loop_
_entity.id
_entity.type
_entity.pdbx_description
1 polymer ?
#
loop_
_entity_poly.entity_id
_entity_poly.type
_entity_poly.pdbx_seq_one_letter_code
_entity_poly.pdbx_strand_id
1 'polypeptide(L)' 'WDLYRGNIGWNVYSFVRTSNTTSATMNLRDFLNHLVSRGWMSNTKYLTSVQSGTEIFTGTGQVDTNSYYANVQ' A
#
# COMPACT_ATOMS: atom_id res chain seq x y z
N TRP A 1 12.24 -0.69 -1.60
CA TRP A 1 11.16 0.04 -0.92
C TRP A 1 11.76 0.65 0.32
N ASP A 2 11.56 1.94 0.53
CA ASP A 2 11.81 2.58 1.81
C ASP A 2 10.56 2.41 2.67
N LEU A 3 10.73 1.91 3.90
CA LEU A 3 9.61 1.59 4.80
C LEU A 3 9.51 2.62 5.91
N TYR A 4 8.38 3.33 5.95
CA TYR A 4 8.04 4.30 6.98
C TYR A 4 6.91 3.77 7.85
N ARG A 5 6.89 4.21 9.12
CA ARG A 5 5.87 3.84 10.10
C ARG A 5 5.38 5.07 10.84
N GLY A 6 4.06 5.20 10.99
CA GLY A 6 3.41 6.21 11.81
C GLY A 6 2.28 5.62 12.67
N ASN A 7 1.74 6.42 13.59
CA ASN A 7 0.56 6.07 14.37
C ASN A 7 -0.34 7.31 14.54
N ILE A 8 -1.61 7.16 14.16
CA ILE A 8 -2.64 8.24 14.21
C ILE A 8 -3.90 7.81 14.97
N GLY A 9 -3.77 6.85 15.90
CA GLY A 9 -4.89 6.08 16.46
C GLY A 9 -4.95 4.64 15.92
N TRP A 10 -4.27 4.39 14.79
CA TRP A 10 -3.86 3.07 14.30
C TRP A 10 -2.48 3.15 13.67
N ASN A 11 -1.80 2.00 13.52
CA ASN A 11 -0.50 1.96 12.84
C ASN A 11 -0.69 2.13 11.34
N VAL A 12 0.14 2.98 10.73
CA VAL A 12 0.24 3.17 9.28
C VAL A 12 1.64 2.75 8.83
N TYR A 13 1.72 1.91 7.80
CA TYR A 13 2.97 1.44 7.21
C TYR A 13 3.00 1.84 5.74
N SER A 14 3.96 2.68 5.36
CA SER A 14 4.09 3.20 4.01
C SER A 14 5.34 2.62 3.36
N PHE A 15 5.16 1.80 2.32
CA PHE A 15 6.24 1.30 1.49
C PHE A 15 6.38 2.21 0.28
N VAL A 16 7.47 2.98 0.20
CA VAL A 16 7.76 3.91 -0.89
C VAL A 16 8.74 3.27 -1.86
N ARG A 17 8.42 3.27 -3.16
CA ARG A 17 9.30 2.72 -4.18
C ARG A 17 10.50 3.67 -4.35
N THR A 18 11.71 3.14 -4.49
CA THR A 18 12.93 3.95 -4.61
C THR A 18 13.10 4.57 -6.00
N SER A 19 12.19 4.25 -6.94
CA SER A 19 12.09 4.85 -8.26
C SER A 19 10.64 4.80 -8.77
N ASN A 20 10.26 5.77 -9.60
CA ASN A 20 8.91 5.89 -10.15
C ASN A 20 8.55 4.73 -11.09
N THR A 21 7.26 4.44 -11.21
CA THR A 21 6.66 3.52 -12.18
C THR A 21 5.26 4.01 -12.56
N THR A 22 4.78 3.66 -13.75
CA THR A 22 3.43 3.97 -14.23
C THR A 22 2.50 2.75 -14.24
N SER A 23 3.03 1.56 -13.96
CA SER A 23 2.27 0.32 -13.82
C SER A 23 2.91 -0.61 -12.79
N ALA A 24 2.10 -1.51 -12.24
CA ALA A 24 2.61 -2.57 -11.36
C ALA A 24 1.66 -3.76 -11.30
N THR A 25 2.25 -4.96 -11.25
CA THR A 25 1.60 -6.19 -10.83
C THR A 25 2.37 -6.72 -9.64
N MET A 26 1.70 -6.92 -8.50
CA MET A 26 2.37 -7.25 -7.25
C MET A 26 1.49 -8.17 -6.38
N ASN A 27 2.14 -8.99 -5.56
CA ASN A 27 1.47 -9.74 -4.52
C ASN A 27 1.47 -8.91 -3.22
N LEU A 28 0.32 -8.33 -2.87
CA LEU A 28 0.22 -7.49 -1.67
C LEU A 28 0.47 -8.28 -0.37
N ARG A 29 0.34 -9.62 -0.39
CA ARG A 29 0.65 -10.48 0.76
C ARG A 29 2.12 -10.39 1.16
N ASP A 30 3.03 -10.07 0.24
CA ASP A 30 4.47 -9.94 0.56
C ASP A 30 4.72 -8.81 1.55
N PHE A 31 4.04 -7.68 1.39
CA PHE A 31 4.13 -6.53 2.31
C PHE A 31 3.54 -6.87 3.67
N LEU A 32 2.39 -7.56 3.69
CA LEU A 32 1.74 -7.99 4.94
C LEU A 32 2.62 -9.01 5.70
N ASN A 33 3.17 -10.00 5.01
CA ASN A 33 4.09 -10.97 5.58
C ASN A 33 5.35 -10.28 6.13
N HIS A 34 5.87 -9.27 5.44
CA HIS A 34 6.99 -8.48 5.93
C HIS A 34 6.67 -7.81 7.27
N LEU A 35 5.49 -7.20 7.41
CA LEU A 35 5.05 -6.60 8.68
C LEU A 35 4.81 -7.64 9.79
N VAL A 36 4.24 -8.80 9.46
CA VAL A 36 4.07 -9.92 10.41
C VAL A 36 5.42 -10.44 10.90
N SER A 37 6.37 -10.66 9.99
CA SER A 37 7.70 -11.19 10.33
C SER A 37 8.49 -10.27 11.27
N ARG A 38 8.24 -8.95 11.21
CA ARG A 38 8.81 -7.94 12.13
C ARG A 38 8.09 -7.88 13.47
N GLY A 39 6.98 -8.60 13.65
CA GLY A 39 6.10 -8.48 14.81
C GLY A 39 5.32 -7.15 14.85
N TRP A 40 5.23 -6.43 13.73
CA TRP A 40 4.57 -5.12 13.68
C TRP A 40 3.08 -5.23 13.39
N MET A 41 2.65 -6.34 12.77
CA MET A 41 1.24 -6.65 12.53
C MET A 41 0.94 -8.08 13.00
N SER A 42 -0.21 -8.27 13.66
CA SER A 42 -0.68 -9.62 13.98
C SER A 42 -1.22 -10.32 12.72
N ASN A 43 -0.91 -11.61 12.56
CA ASN A 43 -1.46 -12.44 11.49
C ASN A 43 -2.95 -12.81 11.69
N THR A 44 -3.56 -12.42 12.82
CA THR A 44 -4.99 -12.61 13.12
C THR A 44 -5.87 -11.45 12.67
N LYS A 45 -5.30 -10.42 12.05
CA LYS A 45 -6.06 -9.29 11.50
C LYS A 45 -6.75 -9.68 10.19
N TYR A 46 -7.85 -9.00 9.89
CA TYR A 46 -8.61 -9.17 8.65
C TYR A 46 -8.23 -8.11 7.62
N LEU A 47 -8.11 -8.50 6.36
CA LEU A 47 -8.04 -7.58 5.22
C LEU A 47 -9.46 -7.13 4.87
N THR A 48 -9.76 -5.83 5.03
CA THR A 48 -11.11 -5.29 4.80
C THR A 48 -11.26 -4.64 3.44
N SER A 49 -10.18 -4.10 2.86
CA SER A 49 -10.20 -3.45 1.56
C SER A 49 -8.85 -3.51 0.86
N VAL A 50 -8.89 -3.46 -0.47
CA VAL A 50 -7.74 -3.16 -1.34
C VAL A 50 -8.17 -1.99 -2.21
N GLN A 51 -7.40 -0.91 -2.20
CA GLN A 51 -7.70 0.34 -2.88
C GLN A 51 -6.47 0.81 -3.65
N SER A 52 -6.70 1.52 -4.77
CA SER A 52 -5.66 2.16 -5.57
C SER A 52 -6.15 3.52 -6.02
N GLY A 53 -5.32 4.54 -5.89
CA GLY A 53 -5.67 5.91 -6.20
C GLY A 53 -4.51 6.87 -5.94
N THR A 54 -4.82 8.15 -5.87
CA THR A 54 -3.85 9.23 -5.64
C THR A 54 -4.24 10.06 -4.43
N GLU A 55 -3.24 10.57 -3.70
CA GLU A 55 -3.42 11.57 -2.65
C GLU A 55 -2.91 12.92 -3.17
N ILE A 56 -3.83 13.85 -3.44
CA ILE A 56 -3.51 15.16 -4.02
C ILE A 56 -3.46 16.19 -2.91
N PHE A 57 -2.35 16.94 -2.82
CA PHE A 57 -2.15 17.97 -1.81
C PHE A 57 -2.45 19.37 -2.37
N THR A 58 -1.84 19.73 -3.50
CA THR A 58 -2.02 21.03 -4.18
C THR A 58 -1.79 20.89 -5.68
N GLY A 59 -2.27 21.85 -6.48
CA GLY A 59 -2.01 21.93 -7.93
C GLY A 59 -3.23 21.67 -8.81
N THR A 60 -3.03 21.67 -10.12
CA THR A 60 -4.04 21.38 -11.15
C THR A 60 -3.49 20.37 -12.16
N GLY A 61 -4.31 19.43 -12.60
CA GLY A 61 -3.91 18.38 -13.54
C GLY A 61 -4.93 17.26 -13.64
N GLN A 62 -4.59 16.23 -14.41
CA GLN A 62 -5.41 15.03 -14.63
C GLN A 62 -4.59 13.79 -14.27
N VAL A 63 -5.23 12.83 -13.59
CA VAL A 63 -4.65 11.53 -13.22
C VAL A 63 -5.59 10.44 -13.71
N ASP A 64 -5.14 9.67 -14.68
CA ASP A 64 -5.95 8.60 -15.30
C ASP A 64 -5.54 7.23 -14.76
N THR A 65 -6.49 6.48 -14.23
CA THR A 65 -6.31 5.06 -13.88
C THR A 65 -6.89 4.20 -15.00
N ASN A 66 -6.02 3.73 -15.88
CA ASN A 66 -6.44 2.93 -17.04
C ASN A 66 -6.97 1.54 -16.67
N SER A 67 -6.47 0.95 -15.58
CA SER A 67 -6.95 -0.35 -15.10
C SER A 67 -6.65 -0.52 -13.61
N TYR A 68 -7.52 -1.23 -12.91
CA TYR A 68 -7.32 -1.69 -11.55
C TYR A 68 -7.92 -3.08 -11.41
N TYR A 69 -7.17 -3.99 -10.80
CA TYR A 69 -7.61 -5.35 -10.51
C TYR A 69 -6.99 -5.82 -9.20
N ALA A 70 -7.79 -6.48 -8.38
CA ALA A 70 -7.36 -7.14 -7.16
C ALA A 70 -8.05 -8.50 -7.07
N ASN A 71 -7.29 -9.51 -6.64
CA ASN A 71 -7.79 -10.85 -6.38
C ASN A 71 -7.28 -11.30 -5.01
N VAL A 72 -8.14 -11.95 -4.25
CA VAL A 72 -7.79 -12.58 -2.97
C VAL A 72 -8.03 -14.07 -3.13
N GLN A 73 -6.97 -14.86 -2.97
CA GLN A 73 -6.95 -16.31 -3.13
C GLN A 73 -6.67 -17.00 -1.80
#